data_AF-A0A7W1J3N1-F1
#
_entry.id   AF-A0A7W1J3N1-F1
#
_cell.length_a   1.000
_cell.length_b   1.000
_cell.length_c   1.000
_cell.angle_alpha   90.00
_cell.angle_beta   90.00
_cell.angle_gamma   90.00
#
_symmetry.space_group_name_H-M   'P 1'
#
loop_
_entity.id
_entity.type
_entity.pdbx_description
1 polymer ?
#
loop_
_entity_poly.entity_id
_entity_poly.type
_entity_poly.pdbx_seq_one_letter_code
_entity_poly.pdbx_strand_id
1 'polypeptide(L)'
;PIGYGAMLVESFVAVMAMIAAVTLDPGVYFAMNANPALLGDTVQSASQAVNGFGFSVSPQTLQSTANAVGEDSIVGRTGGAPTLAVGISAIFAGVTGIFGAALQAFWYHFAIMFEALFILTTVDAGTRVGRFMIQDLIGNVWRPFARPSWLPGNIIASALIVAGWGYFLWAGVNDPLGGINQLFPLFGIANQLLAAVALTVGTTILIKMGKLRYAWVTGLPLAWDAAVTLTASWQKIFSTDPAIGFFAQRAAAQQSIQAGQLNDTMAALGAASIDDARQILVNTTVDGVLSIIFAVAIIIVIGDAARLWFGLIRGGKEPEMSEAPWQESHLDSEGNEIEREPVGAR
;
A
#
# COMPACT_ATOMS: atom_id res chain seq x y z
N PRO A 1 -12.71 -12.73 0.36
CA PRO A 1 -13.38 -12.50 1.66
C PRO A 1 -12.45 -11.74 2.60
N ILE A 2 -12.62 -10.42 2.69
CA ILE A 2 -11.99 -9.63 3.75
C ILE A 2 -12.90 -9.82 4.97
N GLY A 3 -12.63 -10.87 5.75
CA GLY A 3 -13.40 -11.16 6.95
C GLY A 3 -13.01 -10.20 8.06
N TYR A 4 -13.97 -9.74 8.86
CA TYR A 4 -13.73 -8.87 10.03
C TYR A 4 -12.59 -9.39 10.93
N GLY A 5 -12.48 -10.71 11.11
CA GLY A 5 -11.37 -11.34 11.85
C GLY A 5 -9.99 -11.12 11.23
N ALA A 6 -9.87 -11.08 9.90
CA ALA A 6 -8.61 -10.78 9.23
C ALA A 6 -8.17 -9.33 9.48
N MET A 7 -9.10 -8.37 9.43
CA MET A 7 -8.81 -6.96 9.73
C MET A 7 -8.37 -6.74 11.19
N LEU A 8 -8.91 -7.50 12.14
CA LEU A 8 -8.46 -7.47 13.54
C LEU A 8 -7.04 -8.02 13.70
N VAL A 9 -6.70 -9.10 12.98
CA VAL A 9 -5.34 -9.66 12.98
C VAL A 9 -4.36 -8.71 12.32
N GLU A 10 -4.71 -8.06 11.20
CA GLU A 10 -3.90 -7.01 10.57
C GLU A 10 -3.63 -5.84 11.54
N SER A 11 -4.66 -5.39 12.26
CA SER A 11 -4.54 -4.34 13.27
C SER A 11 -3.62 -4.76 14.43
N PHE A 12 -3.72 -6.01 14.89
CA PHE A 12 -2.84 -6.57 15.91
C PHE A 12 -1.38 -6.61 15.44
N VAL A 13 -1.12 -7.08 14.21
CA VAL A 13 0.22 -7.09 13.61
C VAL A 13 0.78 -5.67 13.49
N ALA A 14 -0.05 -4.69 13.10
CA ALA A 14 0.37 -3.28 13.04
C ALA A 14 0.80 -2.75 14.41
N VAL A 15 0.06 -3.06 15.48
CA VAL A 15 0.44 -2.70 16.86
C VAL A 15 1.74 -3.38 17.27
N MET A 16 1.91 -4.67 16.97
CA MET A 16 3.16 -5.40 17.22
C MET A 16 4.34 -4.78 16.47
N ALA A 17 4.13 -4.33 15.24
CA ALA A 17 5.17 -3.66 14.46
C ALA A 17 5.55 -2.30 15.02
N MET A 18 4.57 -1.54 15.51
CA MET A 18 4.85 -0.29 16.22
C MET A 18 5.65 -0.55 17.50
N ILE A 19 5.28 -1.56 18.30
CA ILE A 19 6.01 -1.95 19.51
C ILE A 19 7.46 -2.34 19.15
N ALA A 20 7.64 -3.22 18.17
CA ALA A 20 8.97 -3.64 17.72
C ALA A 20 9.83 -2.44 17.27
N ALA A 21 9.25 -1.51 16.50
CA ALA A 21 9.95 -0.31 16.04
C ALA A 21 10.38 0.62 17.19
N VAL A 22 9.51 0.86 18.19
CA VAL A 22 9.85 1.75 19.32
C VAL A 22 10.78 1.11 20.36
N THR A 23 10.90 -0.22 20.35
CA THR A 23 11.86 -0.94 21.22
C THR A 23 13.27 -1.01 20.67
N LEU A 24 13.45 -0.77 19.37
CA LEU A 24 14.77 -0.74 18.75
C LEU A 24 15.51 0.55 19.11
N ASP A 25 16.83 0.43 19.23
CA ASP A 25 17.68 1.61 19.31
C ASP A 25 17.43 2.50 18.06
N PRO A 26 17.12 3.80 18.23
CA PRO A 26 16.82 4.67 17.11
C PRO A 26 17.95 4.70 16.07
N GLY A 27 19.20 4.63 16.52
CA GLY A 27 20.35 4.62 15.62
C GLY A 27 20.44 3.34 14.79
N VAL A 28 20.12 2.18 15.36
CA VAL A 28 19.96 0.92 14.62
C VAL A 28 18.79 1.02 13.63
N TYR A 29 17.65 1.56 14.06
CA TYR A 29 16.47 1.74 13.20
C TYR A 29 16.79 2.60 11.97
N PHE A 30 17.46 3.73 12.14
CA PHE A 30 17.86 4.60 11.02
C PHE A 30 18.96 3.99 10.16
N ALA A 31 19.91 3.24 10.74
CA ALA A 31 20.91 2.51 9.95
C ALA A 31 20.29 1.42 9.06
N MET A 32 19.16 0.85 9.44
CA MET A 32 18.41 -0.11 8.63
C MET A 32 17.55 0.56 7.56
N ASN A 33 16.88 1.67 7.89
CA ASN A 33 15.79 2.22 7.08
C ASN A 33 16.11 3.51 6.31
N ALA A 34 17.20 4.20 6.61
CA ALA A 34 17.56 5.41 5.87
C ALA A 34 18.03 5.07 4.44
N ASN A 35 18.01 6.08 3.56
CA ASN A 35 18.40 5.93 2.17
C ASN A 35 19.85 5.39 2.07
N PRO A 36 20.10 4.27 1.36
CA PRO A 36 21.44 3.72 1.17
C PRO A 36 22.45 4.73 0.61
N ALA A 37 22.00 5.68 -0.23
CA ALA A 37 22.84 6.75 -0.76
C ALA A 37 23.41 7.69 0.34
N LEU A 38 22.72 7.81 1.48
CA LEU A 38 23.18 8.58 2.63
C LEU A 38 24.01 7.74 3.61
N LEU A 39 23.68 6.46 3.76
CA LEU A 39 24.33 5.56 4.70
C LEU A 39 25.67 5.02 4.18
N GLY A 40 25.80 4.80 2.88
CA GLY A 40 26.89 4.02 2.27
C GLY A 40 26.82 2.53 2.64
N ASP A 41 27.79 1.75 2.15
CA ASP A 41 27.73 0.28 2.19
C ASP A 41 28.38 -0.35 3.44
N THR A 42 28.88 0.46 4.37
CA THR A 42 29.66 -0.02 5.52
C THR A 42 29.03 0.36 6.85
N VAL A 43 29.27 -0.44 7.89
CA VAL A 43 28.83 -0.10 9.26
C VAL A 43 29.48 1.20 9.77
N GLN A 44 30.66 1.56 9.27
CA GLN A 44 31.34 2.81 9.60
C GLN A 44 30.66 4.02 8.95
N SER A 45 30.38 3.96 7.65
CA SER A 45 29.68 5.04 6.94
C SER A 45 28.27 5.21 7.48
N ALA A 46 27.56 4.10 7.74
CA ALA A 46 26.20 4.14 8.28
C ALA A 46 26.16 4.76 9.68
N SER A 47 27.09 4.38 10.57
CA SER A 47 27.22 4.99 11.89
C SER A 47 27.48 6.50 11.81
N GLN A 48 28.36 6.95 10.91
CA GLN A 48 28.64 8.38 10.72
C GLN A 48 27.42 9.14 10.18
N ALA A 49 26.72 8.59 9.20
CA ALA A 49 25.52 9.19 8.63
C ALA A 49 24.40 9.33 9.69
N VAL A 50 24.16 8.27 10.47
CA VAL A 50 23.16 8.25 11.54
C VAL A 50 23.51 9.24 12.67
N ASN A 51 24.80 9.35 13.02
CA ASN A 51 25.28 10.39 13.94
C ASN A 51 24.98 11.80 13.39
N GLY A 52 25.10 12.00 12.07
CA GLY A 52 24.71 13.23 11.39
C GLY A 52 23.20 13.52 11.44
N PHE A 53 22.35 12.50 11.59
CA PHE A 53 20.90 12.65 11.78
C PHE A 53 20.52 13.02 13.23
N GLY A 54 21.49 13.06 14.15
CA GLY A 54 21.27 13.36 15.57
C GLY A 54 21.05 12.14 16.46
N PHE A 55 21.29 10.92 15.94
CA PHE A 55 21.19 9.67 16.70
C PHE A 55 22.56 9.02 16.86
N SER A 56 22.90 8.53 18.06
CA SER A 56 24.21 7.91 18.29
C SER A 56 24.16 6.40 18.09
N VAL A 57 24.91 5.86 17.12
CA VAL A 57 25.12 4.40 16.99
C VAL A 57 26.57 4.08 16.69
N SER A 58 27.13 3.06 17.33
CA SER A 58 28.50 2.62 17.07
C SER A 58 28.55 1.59 15.93
N PRO A 59 29.63 1.55 15.12
CA PRO A 59 29.82 0.48 14.13
C PRO A 59 29.81 -0.91 14.76
N GLN A 60 30.32 -1.03 16.00
CA GLN A 60 30.34 -2.29 16.76
C GLN A 60 28.91 -2.75 17.09
N THR A 61 28.03 -1.83 17.48
CA THR A 61 26.61 -2.12 17.72
C THR A 61 25.97 -2.68 16.46
N LEU A 62 26.13 -2.00 15.32
CA LEU A 62 25.57 -2.44 14.03
C LEU A 62 26.06 -3.85 13.63
N GLN A 63 27.37 -4.09 13.75
CA GLN A 63 27.93 -5.42 13.47
C GLN A 63 27.44 -6.48 14.45
N SER A 64 27.35 -6.15 15.74
CA SER A 64 26.86 -7.09 16.75
C SER A 64 25.41 -7.47 16.53
N THR A 65 24.56 -6.53 16.11
CA THR A 65 23.17 -6.77 15.77
C THR A 65 23.06 -7.65 14.53
N ALA A 66 23.87 -7.39 13.49
CA ALA A 66 23.92 -8.22 12.29
C ALA A 66 24.30 -9.67 12.62
N ASN A 67 25.36 -9.85 13.41
CA ASN A 67 25.79 -11.17 13.87
C ASN A 67 24.72 -11.88 14.71
N ALA A 68 23.99 -11.16 15.56
CA ALA A 68 22.95 -11.72 16.43
C ALA A 68 21.73 -12.24 15.64
N VAL A 69 21.44 -11.65 14.49
CA VAL A 69 20.36 -12.12 13.59
C VAL A 69 20.86 -13.08 12.51
N GLY A 70 22.17 -13.28 12.39
CA GLY A 70 22.79 -14.20 11.44
C GLY A 70 22.95 -13.62 10.02
N GLU A 71 23.11 -12.31 9.91
CA GLU A 71 23.26 -11.59 8.63
C GLU A 71 24.64 -10.93 8.55
N ASP A 72 25.21 -10.82 7.34
CA ASP A 72 26.49 -10.14 7.13
C ASP A 72 26.38 -8.63 7.39
N SER A 73 25.22 -8.04 7.09
CA SER A 73 24.92 -6.63 7.33
C SER A 73 23.42 -6.40 7.47
N ILE A 74 23.07 -5.48 8.38
CA ILE A 74 21.72 -4.92 8.55
C ILE A 74 21.58 -3.52 7.95
N VAL A 75 22.67 -2.93 7.45
CA VAL A 75 22.70 -1.56 6.90
C VAL A 75 21.89 -1.51 5.62
N GLY A 76 21.00 -0.54 5.50
CA GLY A 76 20.23 -0.30 4.27
C GLY A 76 19.21 -1.40 3.93
N ARG A 77 18.90 -2.31 4.87
CA ARG A 77 17.78 -3.26 4.75
C ARG A 77 16.45 -2.56 5.00
N THR A 78 16.11 -1.64 4.11
CA THR A 78 14.95 -0.76 4.22
C THR A 78 13.66 -1.57 4.16
N GLY A 79 12.76 -1.36 5.13
CA GLY A 79 11.44 -1.96 5.12
C GLY A 79 10.89 -2.20 6.53
N GLY A 80 9.56 -2.20 6.62
CA GLY A 80 8.88 -2.48 7.88
C GLY A 80 9.20 -3.86 8.43
N ALA A 81 9.42 -4.86 7.57
CA ALA A 81 9.57 -6.23 8.01
C ALA A 81 10.97 -6.69 8.39
N PRO A 82 12.07 -6.30 7.71
CA PRO A 82 13.39 -6.50 8.28
C PRO A 82 13.49 -5.85 9.68
N THR A 83 12.94 -4.65 9.82
CA THR A 83 12.89 -3.93 11.10
C THR A 83 12.03 -4.65 12.14
N LEU A 84 10.85 -5.14 11.74
CA LEU A 84 9.98 -5.96 12.58
C LEU A 84 10.71 -7.23 13.04
N ALA A 85 11.39 -7.92 12.13
CA ALA A 85 12.12 -9.15 12.42
C ALA A 85 13.25 -8.91 13.43
N VAL A 86 14.04 -7.84 13.24
CA VAL A 86 15.09 -7.47 14.20
C VAL A 86 14.47 -7.07 15.55
N GLY A 87 13.42 -6.26 15.57
CA GLY A 87 12.74 -5.83 16.81
C GLY A 87 12.10 -6.99 17.58
N ILE A 88 11.37 -7.87 16.89
CA ILE A 88 10.80 -9.09 17.46
C ILE A 88 11.92 -10.01 17.96
N SER A 89 13.01 -10.16 17.21
CA SER A 89 14.17 -10.96 17.66
C SER A 89 14.79 -10.40 18.95
N ALA A 90 14.86 -9.07 19.09
CA ALA A 90 15.39 -8.40 20.28
C ALA A 90 14.44 -8.55 21.48
N ILE A 91 13.13 -8.37 21.27
CA ILE A 91 12.09 -8.58 22.29
C ILE A 91 12.14 -10.04 22.78
N PHE A 92 12.14 -11.01 21.86
CA PHE A 92 12.21 -12.41 22.23
C PHE A 92 13.53 -12.73 22.91
N ALA A 93 14.68 -12.24 22.45
CA ALA A 93 15.96 -12.44 23.15
C ALA A 93 15.94 -11.91 24.60
N GLY A 94 15.28 -10.77 24.85
CA GLY A 94 15.09 -10.21 26.19
C GLY A 94 14.18 -11.06 27.08
N VAL A 95 13.11 -11.65 26.52
CA VAL A 95 12.18 -12.54 27.23
C VAL A 95 12.76 -13.96 27.38
N THR A 96 13.50 -14.43 26.38
CA THR A 96 14.13 -15.76 26.29
C THR A 96 15.57 -15.74 26.76
N GLY A 97 15.96 -14.85 27.68
CA GLY A 97 17.24 -14.92 28.40
C GLY A 97 17.49 -16.28 29.09
N ILE A 98 16.47 -17.15 29.13
CA ILE A 98 16.48 -18.53 29.60
C ILE A 98 16.89 -19.55 28.51
N PHE A 99 16.79 -19.24 27.20
CA PHE A 99 16.98 -20.19 26.10
C PHE A 99 18.08 -19.85 25.06
N GLY A 100 18.79 -18.72 25.21
CA GLY A 100 20.06 -18.46 24.52
C GLY A 100 20.00 -17.81 23.13
N ALA A 101 21.15 -17.32 22.66
CA ALA A 101 21.31 -16.50 21.44
C ALA A 101 20.92 -17.21 20.12
N ALA A 102 20.91 -18.54 20.08
CA ALA A 102 20.52 -19.30 18.89
C ALA A 102 19.05 -19.10 18.48
N LEU A 103 18.17 -18.73 19.42
CA LEU A 103 16.77 -18.43 19.12
C LEU A 103 16.59 -17.08 18.42
N GLN A 104 17.53 -16.13 18.57
CA GLN A 104 17.37 -14.80 17.97
C GLN A 104 17.45 -14.85 16.44
N ALA A 105 18.46 -15.52 15.89
CA ALA A 105 18.57 -15.76 14.45
C ALA A 105 17.39 -16.60 13.91
N PHE A 106 16.94 -17.61 14.67
CA PHE A 106 15.74 -18.38 14.32
C PHE A 106 14.49 -17.48 14.21
N TRP A 107 14.24 -16.63 15.21
CA TRP A 107 13.08 -15.74 15.22
C TRP A 107 13.14 -14.68 14.12
N TYR A 108 14.33 -14.17 13.81
CA TYR A 108 14.53 -13.26 12.69
C TYR A 108 14.18 -13.92 11.35
N HIS A 109 14.74 -15.11 11.05
CA HIS A 109 14.44 -15.82 9.80
C HIS A 109 12.99 -16.31 9.74
N PHE A 110 12.43 -16.74 10.86
CA PHE A 110 11.02 -17.11 10.97
C PHE A 110 10.11 -15.92 10.63
N ALA A 111 10.39 -14.73 11.16
CA ALA A 111 9.62 -13.52 10.89
C ALA A 111 9.68 -13.13 9.40
N ILE A 112 10.86 -13.18 8.78
CA ILE A 112 11.02 -12.88 7.35
C ILE A 112 10.31 -13.93 6.47
N MET A 113 10.43 -15.22 6.81
CA MET A 113 9.74 -16.28 6.06
C MET A 113 8.22 -16.17 6.19
N PHE A 114 7.72 -15.88 7.40
CA PHE A 114 6.30 -15.66 7.64
C PHE A 114 5.76 -14.49 6.81
N GLU A 115 6.50 -13.38 6.77
CA GLU A 115 6.14 -12.23 5.92
C GLU A 115 6.17 -12.59 4.43
N ALA A 116 7.20 -13.30 3.97
CA ALA A 116 7.29 -13.73 2.57
C ALA A 116 6.09 -14.61 2.18
N LEU A 117 5.65 -15.51 3.05
CA LEU A 117 4.45 -16.32 2.84
C LEU A 117 3.17 -15.47 2.83
N PHE A 118 3.08 -14.44 3.67
CA PHE A 118 1.97 -13.49 3.68
C PHE A 118 1.91 -12.68 2.38
N ILE A 119 3.05 -12.17 1.91
CA ILE A 119 3.17 -11.46 0.62
C ILE A 119 2.76 -12.41 -0.51
N LEU A 120 3.29 -13.64 -0.54
CA LEU A 120 2.99 -14.60 -1.60
C LEU A 120 1.49 -14.97 -1.63
N THR A 121 0.86 -15.11 -0.47
CA THR A 121 -0.58 -15.34 -0.34
C THR A 121 -1.38 -14.16 -0.89
N THR A 122 -0.94 -12.93 -0.57
CA THR A 122 -1.55 -11.70 -1.07
C THR A 122 -1.40 -11.60 -2.59
N VAL A 123 -0.24 -11.94 -3.13
CA VAL A 123 0.01 -11.96 -4.58
C VAL A 123 -0.82 -13.05 -5.26
N ASP A 124 -0.99 -14.25 -4.68
CA ASP A 124 -1.88 -15.28 -5.23
C ASP A 124 -3.34 -14.80 -5.30
N ALA A 125 -3.85 -14.28 -4.19
CA ALA A 125 -5.20 -13.73 -4.12
C ALA A 125 -5.37 -12.56 -5.10
N GLY A 126 -4.40 -11.66 -5.15
CA GLY A 126 -4.36 -10.52 -6.07
C GLY A 126 -4.31 -10.94 -7.53
N THR A 127 -3.54 -11.97 -7.88
CA THR A 127 -3.47 -12.55 -9.23
C THR A 127 -4.83 -13.13 -9.65
N ARG A 128 -5.51 -13.80 -8.72
CA ARG A 128 -6.85 -14.35 -8.95
C ARG A 128 -7.89 -13.27 -9.21
N VAL A 129 -7.88 -12.21 -8.40
CA VAL A 129 -8.79 -11.06 -8.56
C VAL A 129 -8.43 -10.28 -9.83
N GLY A 130 -7.15 -9.99 -10.06
CA GLY A 130 -6.66 -9.26 -11.23
C GLY A 130 -7.03 -9.93 -12.55
N ARG A 131 -7.01 -11.27 -12.59
CA ARG A 131 -7.54 -12.03 -13.73
C ARG A 131 -9.00 -11.67 -14.03
N PHE A 132 -9.86 -11.65 -13.02
CA PHE A 132 -11.27 -11.29 -13.20
C PHE A 132 -11.42 -9.82 -13.60
N MET A 133 -10.61 -8.92 -13.05
CA MET A 133 -10.61 -7.50 -13.45
C MET A 133 -10.21 -7.31 -14.92
N ILE A 134 -9.22 -8.04 -15.42
CA ILE A 134 -8.83 -8.02 -16.84
C ILE A 134 -9.97 -8.58 -17.71
N GLN A 135 -10.59 -9.67 -17.28
CA GLN A 135 -11.72 -10.28 -17.99
C GLN A 135 -12.92 -9.34 -18.07
N ASP A 136 -13.25 -8.64 -16.98
CA ASP A 136 -14.33 -7.64 -16.95
C ASP A 136 -14.00 -6.43 -17.83
N LEU A 137 -12.77 -5.91 -17.75
CA LEU A 137 -12.33 -4.77 -18.55
C LEU A 137 -12.38 -5.08 -20.05
N ILE A 138 -11.79 -6.19 -20.48
CA ILE A 138 -11.80 -6.61 -21.89
C ILE A 138 -13.21 -7.05 -22.30
N GLY A 139 -13.97 -7.66 -21.39
CA GLY A 139 -15.34 -8.11 -21.61
C GLY A 139 -16.29 -7.01 -22.04
N ASN A 140 -16.06 -5.77 -21.57
CA ASN A 140 -16.81 -4.58 -22.00
C ASN A 140 -16.64 -4.25 -23.49
N VAL A 141 -15.49 -4.59 -24.08
CA VAL A 141 -15.19 -4.36 -25.51
C VAL A 141 -15.41 -5.62 -26.33
N TRP A 142 -15.04 -6.79 -25.80
CA TRP A 142 -15.13 -8.08 -26.45
C TRP A 142 -15.86 -9.12 -25.57
N ARG A 143 -17.14 -9.34 -25.88
CA ARG A 143 -18.08 -10.17 -25.10
C ARG A 143 -17.60 -11.59 -24.73
N PRO A 144 -16.79 -12.32 -25.53
CA PRO A 144 -16.26 -13.62 -25.11
C PRO A 144 -15.40 -13.57 -23.85
N PHE A 145 -14.68 -12.47 -23.59
CA PHE A 145 -13.88 -12.28 -22.37
C PHE A 145 -14.74 -12.10 -21.11
N ALA A 146 -15.99 -11.67 -21.25
CA ALA A 146 -16.93 -11.54 -20.14
C ALA A 146 -17.43 -12.90 -19.61
N ARG A 147 -17.06 -14.03 -20.24
CA ARG A 147 -17.42 -15.39 -19.78
C ARG A 147 -16.28 -15.95 -18.91
N PRO A 148 -16.43 -16.03 -17.57
CA PRO A 148 -15.34 -16.46 -16.70
C PRO A 148 -14.87 -17.90 -16.94
N SER A 149 -15.76 -18.75 -17.46
CA SER A 149 -15.49 -20.15 -17.78
C SER A 149 -14.78 -20.37 -19.12
N TRP A 150 -14.57 -19.31 -19.93
CA TRP A 150 -13.93 -19.44 -21.24
C TRP A 150 -12.42 -19.63 -21.10
N LEU A 151 -11.96 -20.86 -21.35
CA LEU A 151 -10.58 -21.29 -21.11
C LEU A 151 -9.51 -20.41 -21.80
N PRO A 152 -9.64 -20.01 -23.07
CA PRO A 152 -8.66 -19.12 -23.70
C PRO A 152 -8.58 -17.75 -23.02
N GLY A 153 -9.72 -17.13 -22.69
CA GLY A 153 -9.75 -15.84 -21.99
C GLY A 153 -9.18 -15.94 -20.59
N ASN A 154 -9.42 -17.05 -19.90
CA ASN A 154 -8.85 -17.35 -18.59
C ASN A 154 -7.32 -17.48 -18.63
N ILE A 155 -6.78 -18.25 -19.59
CA ILE A 155 -5.33 -18.40 -19.79
C ILE A 155 -4.68 -17.06 -20.14
N ILE A 156 -5.25 -16.31 -21.09
CA ILE A 156 -4.70 -15.02 -21.51
C ILE A 156 -4.70 -14.02 -20.36
N ALA A 157 -5.83 -13.86 -19.66
CA ALA A 157 -5.92 -12.94 -18.52
C ALA A 157 -4.94 -13.33 -17.40
N SER A 158 -4.77 -14.64 -17.14
CA SER A 158 -3.82 -15.15 -16.15
C SER A 158 -2.36 -14.92 -16.57
N ALA A 159 -2.03 -15.18 -17.83
CA ALA A 159 -0.70 -14.91 -18.38
C ALA A 159 -0.37 -13.43 -18.34
N LEU A 160 -1.32 -12.54 -18.66
CA LEU A 160 -1.14 -11.09 -18.61
C LEU A 160 -0.88 -10.61 -17.19
N ILE A 161 -1.67 -11.04 -16.20
CA ILE A 161 -1.46 -10.58 -14.82
C ILE A 161 -0.15 -11.12 -14.24
N VAL A 162 0.20 -12.38 -14.51
CA VAL A 162 1.47 -12.98 -14.06
C VAL A 162 2.67 -12.31 -14.75
N ALA A 163 2.57 -12.02 -16.05
CA ALA A 163 3.58 -11.26 -16.76
C ALA A 163 3.71 -9.83 -16.22
N GLY A 164 2.60 -9.20 -15.82
CA GLY A 164 2.60 -7.90 -15.14
C GLY A 164 3.36 -7.93 -13.81
N TRP A 165 3.09 -8.93 -12.95
CA TRP A 165 3.87 -9.12 -11.72
C TRP A 165 5.35 -9.40 -12.00
N GLY A 166 5.64 -10.25 -12.99
CA GLY A 166 7.00 -10.54 -13.42
C GLY A 166 7.73 -9.32 -13.96
N TYR A 167 7.04 -8.45 -14.71
CA TYR A 167 7.56 -7.17 -15.17
C TYR A 167 7.88 -6.25 -14.00
N PHE A 168 6.99 -6.13 -13.01
CA PHE A 168 7.27 -5.30 -11.83
C PHE A 168 8.45 -5.83 -11.01
N LEU A 169 8.61 -7.15 -10.88
CA LEU A 169 9.78 -7.75 -10.25
C LEU A 169 11.06 -7.46 -11.05
N TRP A 170 11.02 -7.66 -12.36
CA TRP A 170 12.15 -7.39 -13.25
C TRP A 170 12.55 -5.90 -13.25
N ALA A 171 11.57 -4.99 -13.25
CA ALA A 171 11.79 -3.56 -13.18
C ALA A 171 12.34 -3.16 -11.80
N GLY A 172 11.80 -3.71 -10.71
CA GLY A 172 12.27 -3.44 -9.35
C GLY A 172 13.73 -3.86 -9.11
N VAL A 173 14.20 -4.91 -9.78
CA VAL A 173 15.59 -5.39 -9.67
C VAL A 173 16.55 -4.63 -10.59
N ASN A 174 16.15 -4.35 -11.84
CA ASN A 174 17.04 -3.72 -12.83
C ASN A 174 17.02 -2.19 -12.79
N ASP A 175 16.03 -1.59 -12.15
CA ASP A 175 15.90 -0.14 -12.02
C ASP A 175 15.63 0.22 -10.54
N PRO A 176 16.66 0.30 -9.68
CA PRO A 176 16.50 0.62 -8.25
C PRO A 176 15.98 2.05 -8.01
N LEU A 177 16.32 2.98 -8.90
CA LEU A 177 15.89 4.39 -8.84
C LEU A 177 14.47 4.57 -9.37
N GLY A 178 14.05 3.73 -10.30
CA GLY A 178 12.77 3.84 -10.99
C GLY A 178 11.70 2.81 -10.64
N GLY A 179 12.07 1.61 -10.22
CA GLY A 179 11.12 0.56 -9.87
C GLY A 179 10.43 0.85 -8.54
N ILE A 180 11.15 0.66 -7.43
CA ILE A 180 10.55 0.73 -6.08
C ILE A 180 10.26 2.18 -5.67
N ASN A 181 11.17 3.11 -5.96
CA ASN A 181 11.09 4.49 -5.46
C ASN A 181 10.01 5.35 -6.13
N GLN A 182 9.58 5.02 -7.36
CA GLN A 182 8.50 5.75 -8.05
C GLN A 182 7.13 5.10 -7.91
N LEU A 183 7.07 3.77 -7.80
CA LEU A 183 5.83 3.10 -7.45
C LEU A 183 5.33 3.50 -6.06
N PHE A 184 6.22 3.89 -5.15
CA PHE A 184 5.85 4.22 -3.78
C PHE A 184 4.93 5.47 -3.68
N PRO A 185 5.24 6.62 -4.29
CA PRO A 185 4.28 7.73 -4.44
C PRO A 185 2.95 7.32 -5.08
N LEU A 186 2.99 6.52 -6.14
CA LEU A 186 1.79 6.10 -6.85
C LEU A 186 0.92 5.16 -6.00
N PHE A 187 1.53 4.27 -5.23
CA PHE A 187 0.86 3.37 -4.30
C PHE A 187 0.09 4.15 -3.23
N GLY A 188 0.72 5.18 -2.66
CA GLY A 188 0.07 6.07 -1.70
C GLY A 188 -1.17 6.74 -2.28
N ILE A 189 -1.04 7.35 -3.47
CA ILE A 189 -2.16 8.00 -4.16
C ILE A 189 -3.26 6.99 -4.49
N ALA A 190 -2.92 5.83 -5.08
CA ALA A 190 -3.89 4.80 -5.45
C ALA A 190 -4.68 4.27 -4.24
N ASN A 191 -4.03 4.08 -3.09
CA ASN A 191 -4.70 3.61 -1.88
C ASN A 191 -5.69 4.63 -1.32
N GLN A 192 -5.31 5.90 -1.28
CA GLN A 192 -6.24 6.95 -0.84
C GLN A 192 -7.42 7.06 -1.80
N LEU A 193 -7.17 6.95 -3.10
CA LEU A 193 -8.24 6.98 -4.10
C LEU A 193 -9.17 5.77 -4.02
N LEU A 194 -8.65 4.58 -3.68
CA LEU A 194 -9.48 3.41 -3.38
C LEU A 194 -10.31 3.60 -2.12
N ALA A 195 -9.73 4.22 -1.07
CA ALA A 195 -10.46 4.59 0.14
C ALA A 195 -11.60 5.57 -0.17
N ALA A 196 -11.36 6.58 -1.00
CA ALA A 196 -12.38 7.50 -1.47
C ALA A 196 -13.53 6.79 -2.20
N VAL A 197 -13.23 5.81 -3.08
CA VAL A 197 -14.27 4.98 -3.73
C VAL A 197 -15.07 4.20 -2.68
N ALA A 198 -14.39 3.51 -1.75
CA ALA A 198 -15.04 2.72 -0.72
C ALA A 198 -15.95 3.57 0.18
N LEU A 199 -15.48 4.74 0.62
CA LEU A 199 -16.26 5.69 1.43
C LEU A 199 -17.42 6.30 0.63
N THR A 200 -17.25 6.52 -0.67
CA THR A 200 -18.32 6.98 -1.57
C THR A 200 -19.41 5.91 -1.69
N VAL A 201 -19.03 4.65 -1.89
CA VAL A 201 -19.98 3.52 -1.95
C VAL A 201 -20.68 3.35 -0.60
N GLY A 202 -19.95 3.37 0.52
CA GLY A 202 -20.52 3.29 1.86
C GLY A 202 -21.52 4.40 2.15
N THR A 203 -21.20 5.64 1.79
CA THR A 203 -22.12 6.79 1.91
C THR A 203 -23.36 6.59 1.05
N THR A 204 -23.19 6.10 -0.18
CA THR A 204 -24.29 5.80 -1.09
C THR A 204 -25.25 4.75 -0.52
N ILE A 205 -24.71 3.67 0.05
CA ILE A 205 -25.51 2.60 0.66
C ILE A 205 -26.30 3.14 1.85
N LEU A 206 -25.68 3.90 2.75
CA LEU A 206 -26.37 4.50 3.90
C LEU A 206 -27.54 5.41 3.48
N ILE A 207 -27.35 6.20 2.42
CA ILE A 207 -28.40 7.07 1.88
C ILE A 207 -29.53 6.23 1.26
N LYS A 208 -29.20 5.19 0.48
CA LYS A 208 -30.21 4.28 -0.10
C LYS A 208 -31.01 3.54 0.97
N MET A 209 -30.41 3.18 2.11
CA MET A 209 -31.09 2.57 3.25
C MET A 209 -31.98 3.53 4.05
N GLY A 210 -32.12 4.80 3.64
CA GLY A 210 -32.85 5.82 4.39
C GLY A 210 -32.15 6.27 5.69
N LYS A 211 -30.90 5.85 5.92
CA LYS A 211 -30.11 6.13 7.12
C LYS A 211 -29.32 7.44 7.00
N LEU A 212 -29.94 8.49 6.44
CA LEU A 212 -29.28 9.77 6.16
C LEU A 212 -28.61 10.39 7.40
N ARG A 213 -29.20 10.21 8.59
CA ARG A 213 -28.63 10.68 9.87
C ARG A 213 -27.26 10.10 10.20
N TYR A 214 -26.89 8.97 9.61
CA TYR A 214 -25.58 8.32 9.80
C TYR A 214 -24.64 8.50 8.61
N ALA A 215 -25.08 9.13 7.51
CA ALA A 215 -24.27 9.31 6.32
C ALA A 215 -23.01 10.15 6.56
N TRP A 216 -22.99 10.99 7.61
CA TRP A 216 -21.80 11.75 8.00
C TRP A 216 -20.64 10.84 8.46
N VAL A 217 -20.91 9.63 8.97
CA VAL A 217 -19.90 8.70 9.46
C VAL A 217 -18.94 8.30 8.34
N THR A 218 -19.44 8.13 7.12
CA THR A 218 -18.62 7.84 5.93
C THR A 218 -18.35 9.09 5.09
N GLY A 219 -19.28 10.04 5.07
CA GLY A 219 -19.19 11.26 4.26
C GLY A 219 -18.17 12.27 4.77
N LEU A 220 -17.98 12.41 6.09
CA LEU A 220 -16.97 13.31 6.65
C LEU A 220 -15.54 12.80 6.37
N PRO A 221 -15.20 11.51 6.63
CA PRO A 221 -13.93 10.95 6.21
C PRO A 221 -13.71 11.05 4.69
N LEU A 222 -14.75 10.83 3.87
CA LEU A 222 -14.66 10.98 2.43
C LEU A 222 -14.27 12.41 2.02
N ALA A 223 -14.92 13.41 2.60
CA ALA A 223 -14.64 14.81 2.28
C ALA A 223 -13.20 15.19 2.67
N TRP A 224 -12.73 14.70 3.81
CA TRP A 224 -11.35 14.90 4.25
C TRP A 224 -10.34 14.22 3.33
N ASP A 225 -10.53 12.93 3.06
CA ASP A 225 -9.68 12.15 2.16
C ASP A 225 -9.62 12.76 0.77
N ALA A 226 -10.78 13.06 0.17
CA ALA A 226 -10.84 13.72 -1.14
C ALA A 226 -10.12 15.07 -1.13
N ALA A 227 -10.29 15.89 -0.08
CA ALA A 227 -9.61 17.18 0.01
C ALA A 227 -8.09 17.04 0.07
N VAL A 228 -7.56 16.18 0.94
CA VAL A 228 -6.12 15.97 1.10
C VAL A 228 -5.53 15.33 -0.15
N THR A 229 -6.16 14.29 -0.66
CA THR A 229 -5.67 13.49 -1.79
C THR A 229 -5.73 14.25 -3.11
N LEU A 230 -6.79 15.02 -3.37
CA LEU A 230 -6.88 15.88 -4.56
C LEU A 230 -5.92 17.07 -4.46
N THR A 231 -5.72 17.65 -3.27
CA THR A 231 -4.73 18.73 -3.08
C THR A 231 -3.31 18.22 -3.31
N ALA A 232 -2.97 17.05 -2.77
CA ALA A 232 -1.68 16.42 -3.01
C ALA A 232 -1.48 16.06 -4.49
N SER A 233 -2.49 15.49 -5.15
CA SER A 233 -2.47 15.20 -6.58
C SER A 233 -2.27 16.48 -7.41
N TRP A 234 -2.98 17.55 -7.06
CA TRP A 234 -2.82 18.86 -7.69
C TRP A 234 -1.37 19.38 -7.56
N GLN A 235 -0.79 19.32 -6.37
CA GLN A 235 0.61 19.72 -6.15
C GLN A 235 1.58 18.83 -6.94
N LYS A 236 1.35 17.50 -6.98
CA LYS A 236 2.17 16.57 -7.77
C LYS A 236 2.09 16.82 -9.28
N ILE A 237 0.94 17.26 -9.79
CA ILE A 237 0.73 17.50 -11.22
C ILE A 237 1.21 18.91 -11.63
N PHE A 238 0.89 19.95 -10.86
CA PHE A 238 1.05 21.35 -11.28
C PHE A 238 2.17 22.11 -10.58
N SER A 239 2.80 21.56 -9.53
CA SER A 239 3.91 22.26 -8.87
C SER A 239 5.10 22.43 -9.81
N THR A 240 5.66 23.64 -9.83
CA THR A 240 6.90 23.97 -10.55
C THR A 240 8.15 23.52 -9.81
N ASP A 241 8.02 23.16 -8.53
CA ASP A 241 9.14 22.67 -7.73
C ASP A 241 9.46 21.21 -8.09
N PRO A 242 10.67 20.89 -8.59
CA PRO A 242 11.08 19.52 -8.89
C PRO A 242 11.14 18.61 -7.66
N ALA A 243 11.16 19.12 -6.43
CA ALA A 243 11.01 18.26 -5.25
C ALA A 243 9.60 17.69 -5.11
N ILE A 244 8.60 18.36 -5.71
CA ILE A 244 7.18 18.06 -5.53
C ILE A 244 6.56 17.54 -6.82
N GLY A 245 6.67 18.29 -7.92
CA GLY A 245 5.91 18.07 -9.14
C GLY A 245 6.55 17.06 -10.11
N PHE A 246 5.78 16.08 -10.57
CA PHE A 246 6.22 15.06 -11.52
C PHE A 246 6.65 15.65 -12.87
N PHE A 247 5.89 16.63 -13.40
CA PHE A 247 6.25 17.28 -14.66
C PHE A 247 7.44 18.24 -14.53
N ALA A 248 7.65 18.82 -13.34
CA ALA A 248 8.86 19.60 -13.05
C ALA A 248 10.10 18.70 -12.97
N GLN A 249 9.99 17.53 -12.34
CA GLN A 249 11.03 16.49 -12.35
C GLN A 249 11.35 16.01 -13.76
N ARG A 250 10.32 15.76 -14.57
CA ARG A 250 10.48 15.41 -15.98
C ARG A 250 11.27 16.47 -16.75
N ALA A 251 10.93 17.76 -16.56
CA ALA A 251 11.63 18.86 -17.23
C ALA A 251 13.10 18.94 -16.79
N ALA A 252 13.38 18.79 -15.50
CA ALA A 252 14.75 18.75 -14.96
C ALA A 252 15.55 17.55 -15.50
N ALA A 253 14.93 16.38 -15.60
CA ALA A 253 15.54 15.19 -16.19
C ALA A 253 15.85 15.41 -17.68
N GLN A 254 14.92 16.01 -18.42
CA GLN A 254 15.10 16.34 -19.84
C GLN A 254 16.25 17.32 -20.05
N GLN A 255 16.39 18.33 -19.20
CA GLN A 255 17.51 19.27 -19.24
C GLN A 255 18.84 18.58 -18.99
N SER A 256 18.91 17.67 -18.01
CA SER A 256 20.14 16.91 -17.71
C SER A 256 20.58 16.03 -18.89
N ILE A 257 19.62 15.38 -19.55
CA ILE A 257 19.87 14.55 -20.73
C ILE A 257 20.37 15.41 -21.91
N GLN A 258 19.79 16.59 -22.12
CA GLN A 258 20.20 17.50 -23.21
C GLN A 258 21.57 18.13 -22.95
N ALA A 259 21.87 18.47 -21.70
CA ALA A 259 23.15 19.03 -21.30
C ALA A 259 24.26 17.98 -21.22
N GLY A 260 23.92 16.70 -21.17
CA GLY A 260 24.88 15.61 -20.94
C GLY A 260 25.51 15.65 -19.54
N GLN A 261 24.91 16.38 -18.61
CA GLN A 261 25.37 16.56 -17.24
C GLN A 261 24.18 16.45 -16.28
N LEU A 262 24.39 15.81 -15.13
CA LEU A 262 23.37 15.70 -14.08
C LEU A 262 23.22 17.05 -13.37
N ASN A 263 21.99 17.52 -13.25
CA ASN A 263 21.68 18.68 -12.42
C ASN A 263 21.47 18.29 -10.94
N ASP A 264 21.40 19.28 -10.07
CA ASP A 264 21.21 19.10 -8.63
C ASP A 264 19.93 18.31 -8.30
N THR A 265 18.89 18.45 -9.12
CA THR A 265 17.65 17.68 -8.96
C THR A 265 17.86 16.19 -9.25
N MET A 266 18.59 15.83 -10.30
CA MET A 266 18.88 14.43 -10.62
C MET A 266 19.77 13.80 -9.55
N ALA A 267 20.77 14.55 -9.06
CA ALA A 267 21.59 14.12 -7.94
C ALA A 267 20.77 13.91 -6.66
N ALA A 268 19.82 14.81 -6.36
CA ALA A 268 18.91 14.68 -5.22
C ALA A 268 17.96 13.47 -5.34
N LEU A 269 17.59 13.11 -6.57
CA LEU A 269 16.81 11.90 -6.87
C LEU A 269 17.68 10.63 -6.93
N GLY A 270 18.97 10.73 -6.66
CA GLY A 270 19.90 9.60 -6.60
C GLY A 270 20.45 9.14 -7.95
N ALA A 271 20.28 9.90 -9.03
CA ALA A 271 20.86 9.58 -10.33
C ALA A 271 22.39 9.65 -10.27
N ALA A 272 23.06 8.57 -10.66
CA ALA A 272 24.51 8.47 -10.81
C ALA A 272 24.96 8.59 -12.27
N SER A 273 24.06 8.35 -13.23
CA SER A 273 24.35 8.37 -14.67
C SER A 273 23.27 9.11 -15.49
N ILE A 274 23.61 9.47 -16.73
CA ILE A 274 22.63 10.04 -17.68
C ILE A 274 21.55 9.02 -18.06
N ASP A 275 21.87 7.73 -18.02
CA ASP A 275 20.87 6.68 -18.26
C ASP A 275 19.84 6.63 -17.12
N ASP A 276 20.28 6.88 -15.87
CA ASP A 276 19.38 7.03 -14.72
C ASP A 276 18.45 8.26 -14.91
N ALA A 277 18.98 9.35 -15.45
CA ALA A 277 18.17 10.52 -15.79
C ALA A 277 17.12 10.20 -16.88
N ARG A 278 17.43 9.32 -17.85
CA ARG A 278 16.45 8.84 -18.83
C ARG A 278 15.36 7.99 -18.18
N GLN A 279 15.72 7.13 -17.24
CA GLN A 279 14.76 6.33 -16.47
C GLN A 279 13.83 7.24 -15.65
N ILE A 280 14.40 8.16 -14.87
CA ILE A 280 13.63 9.16 -14.11
C ILE A 280 12.68 9.93 -15.02
N LEU A 281 13.13 10.33 -16.22
CA LEU A 281 12.29 10.99 -17.20
C LEU A 281 11.09 10.13 -17.63
N VAL A 282 11.30 8.86 -17.98
CA VAL A 282 10.21 7.96 -18.39
C VAL A 282 9.21 7.81 -17.27
N ASN A 283 9.71 7.56 -16.07
CA ASN A 283 8.85 7.11 -15.02
C ASN A 283 8.09 8.26 -14.34
N THR A 284 8.72 9.43 -14.15
CA THR A 284 8.01 10.64 -13.71
C THR A 284 6.91 11.06 -14.69
N THR A 285 7.05 10.69 -15.97
CA THR A 285 5.99 10.88 -16.97
C THR A 285 4.84 9.92 -16.75
N VAL A 286 5.15 8.63 -16.52
CA VAL A 286 4.13 7.61 -16.22
C VAL A 286 3.37 7.98 -14.96
N ASP A 287 4.06 8.37 -13.89
CA ASP A 287 3.46 8.79 -12.62
C ASP A 287 2.58 10.04 -12.78
N GLY A 288 3.06 11.04 -13.51
CA GLY A 288 2.29 12.25 -13.81
C GLY A 288 0.99 11.94 -14.57
N VAL A 289 1.07 11.07 -15.58
CA VAL A 289 -0.11 10.67 -16.37
C VAL A 289 -1.08 9.82 -15.54
N LEU A 290 -0.59 8.84 -14.79
CA LEU A 290 -1.43 7.99 -13.96
C LEU A 290 -2.09 8.78 -12.81
N SER A 291 -1.37 9.72 -12.21
CA SER A 291 -1.93 10.63 -11.19
C SER A 291 -3.09 11.46 -11.75
N ILE A 292 -2.97 11.98 -12.97
CA ILE A 292 -4.07 12.67 -13.65
C ILE A 292 -5.26 11.73 -13.87
N ILE A 293 -5.02 10.54 -14.42
CA ILE A 293 -6.07 9.55 -14.70
C ILE A 293 -6.84 9.21 -13.43
N PHE A 294 -6.13 8.91 -12.34
CA PHE A 294 -6.78 8.53 -11.08
C PHE A 294 -7.51 9.70 -10.43
N ALA A 295 -6.94 10.91 -10.45
CA ALA A 295 -7.59 12.11 -9.93
C ALA A 295 -8.89 12.44 -10.69
N VAL A 296 -8.87 12.33 -12.03
CA VAL A 296 -10.07 12.53 -12.86
C VAL A 296 -11.10 11.44 -12.58
N ALA A 297 -10.68 10.18 -12.49
CA ALA A 297 -11.58 9.07 -12.21
C ALA A 297 -12.31 9.26 -10.87
N ILE A 298 -11.62 9.66 -9.80
CA ILE A 298 -12.28 9.87 -8.51
C ILE A 298 -13.24 11.06 -8.52
N ILE A 299 -12.90 12.15 -9.22
CA ILE A 299 -13.77 13.31 -9.37
C ILE A 299 -15.07 12.89 -10.07
N ILE A 300 -14.98 12.05 -11.11
CA ILE A 300 -16.15 11.51 -11.81
C ILE A 300 -16.99 10.64 -10.87
N VAL A 301 -16.36 9.73 -10.12
CA VAL A 301 -17.07 8.83 -9.19
C VAL A 301 -17.80 9.61 -8.09
N ILE A 302 -17.12 10.56 -7.44
CA ILE A 302 -17.71 11.42 -6.40
C ILE A 302 -18.81 12.30 -7.01
N GLY A 303 -18.60 12.83 -8.21
CA GLY A 303 -19.59 13.63 -8.92
C GLY A 303 -20.87 12.88 -9.25
N ASP A 304 -20.77 11.65 -9.78
CA ASP A 304 -21.95 10.82 -10.06
C ASP A 304 -22.64 10.34 -8.76
N ALA A 305 -21.86 10.00 -7.73
CA ALA A 305 -22.41 9.65 -6.43
C ALA A 305 -23.17 10.83 -5.80
N ALA A 306 -22.61 12.04 -5.84
CA ALA A 306 -23.29 13.25 -5.36
C ALA A 306 -24.59 13.52 -6.12
N ARG A 307 -24.60 13.32 -7.45
CA ARG A 307 -25.81 13.41 -8.28
C ARG A 307 -26.87 12.39 -7.83
N LEU A 308 -26.47 11.17 -7.51
CA LEU A 308 -27.34 10.13 -7.00
C LEU A 308 -27.90 10.47 -5.62
N TRP A 309 -27.04 10.91 -4.68
CA TRP A 309 -27.44 11.29 -3.33
C TRP A 309 -28.48 12.41 -3.34
N PHE A 310 -28.25 13.42 -4.17
CA PHE A 310 -29.17 14.54 -4.32
C PHE A 310 -30.54 14.11 -4.87
N GLY A 311 -30.56 13.19 -5.84
CA GLY A 311 -31.79 12.62 -6.38
C GLY A 311 -32.58 11.81 -5.35
N LEU A 312 -31.89 11.01 -4.53
CA LEU A 312 -32.50 10.22 -3.45
C LEU A 312 -33.03 11.09 -2.32
N ILE A 313 -32.26 12.10 -1.88
CA ILE A 313 -32.66 13.00 -0.79
C ILE A 313 -33.86 13.88 -1.19
N ARG A 314 -33.94 14.28 -2.47
CA ARG A 314 -35.07 15.07 -2.99
C ARG A 314 -36.30 14.23 -3.38
N GLY A 315 -36.25 12.91 -3.21
CA GLY A 315 -37.34 12.00 -3.59
C GLY A 315 -37.56 11.86 -5.10
N GLY A 316 -36.60 12.29 -5.92
CA GLY A 316 -36.67 12.19 -7.38
C GLY A 316 -36.24 10.84 -7.96
N LYS A 317 -35.73 9.93 -7.11
CA LYS A 317 -35.35 8.56 -7.47
C LYS A 317 -35.73 7.61 -6.33
N GLU A 318 -36.27 6.45 -6.67
CA GLU A 318 -36.47 5.37 -5.71
C GLU A 318 -35.14 4.64 -5.44
N PRO A 319 -34.84 4.27 -4.19
CA PRO A 319 -33.66 3.50 -3.87
C PRO A 319 -33.82 2.05 -4.36
N GLU A 320 -33.15 1.71 -5.46
CA GLU A 320 -32.96 0.31 -5.86
C GLU A 320 -31.93 -0.35 -4.94
N MET A 321 -32.39 -1.32 -4.15
CA MET A 321 -31.60 -2.17 -3.28
C MET A 321 -31.66 -3.61 -3.80
N SER A 322 -30.49 -4.23 -3.98
CA SER A 322 -30.37 -5.67 -4.30
C SER A 322 -30.11 -6.52 -3.05
N GLU A 323 -30.12 -5.90 -1.87
CA GLU A 323 -30.00 -6.59 -0.59
C GLU A 323 -31.29 -7.37 -0.30
N ALA A 324 -31.13 -8.60 0.20
CA ALA A 324 -32.27 -9.35 0.70
C ALA A 324 -32.91 -8.56 1.86
N PRO A 325 -34.25 -8.53 1.96
CA PRO A 325 -34.91 -7.93 3.11
C PRO A 325 -34.35 -8.56 4.38
N TRP A 326 -34.13 -7.74 5.41
CA TRP A 326 -33.75 -8.26 6.72
C TRP A 326 -34.79 -9.30 7.16
N GLN A 327 -34.34 -10.52 7.42
CA GLN A 327 -35.14 -11.58 8.01
C GLN A 327 -34.59 -11.85 9.40
N GLU A 328 -35.47 -11.88 10.40
CA GLU A 328 -35.09 -12.25 11.76
C GLU A 328 -34.61 -13.71 11.76
N SER A 329 -33.49 -14.00 12.44
CA SER A 329 -33.04 -15.38 12.59
C SER A 329 -34.07 -16.17 13.38
N HIS A 330 -34.59 -17.25 12.78
CA HIS A 330 -35.39 -18.23 13.49
C HIS A 330 -34.54 -19.16 14.35
N LEU A 331 -33.21 -19.01 14.36
CA LEU A 331 -32.29 -19.89 15.08
C LEU A 331 -31.68 -19.15 16.28
N ASP A 332 -31.61 -19.83 17.42
CA ASP A 332 -30.85 -19.40 18.59
C ASP A 332 -29.32 -19.58 18.38
N SER A 333 -28.53 -19.22 19.40
CA SER A 333 -27.06 -19.32 19.35
C SER A 333 -26.53 -20.77 19.25
N GLU A 334 -27.39 -21.76 19.49
CA GLU A 334 -27.08 -23.19 19.41
C GLU A 334 -27.66 -23.84 18.13
N GLY A 335 -28.37 -23.07 17.31
CA GLY A 335 -28.96 -23.54 16.04
C GLY A 335 -30.34 -24.17 16.18
N ASN A 336 -31.04 -23.98 17.31
CA ASN A 336 -32.40 -24.45 17.50
C ASN A 336 -33.44 -23.43 17.04
N GLU A 337 -34.59 -23.89 16.54
CA GLU A 337 -35.69 -23.01 16.14
C GLU A 337 -36.30 -22.27 17.35
N ILE A 338 -36.36 -20.95 17.26
CA ILE A 338 -36.98 -20.09 18.27
C ILE A 338 -38.49 -20.03 17.97
N GLU A 339 -39.27 -20.86 18.66
CA GLU A 339 -40.73 -20.72 18.74
C GLU A 339 -41.05 -19.53 19.66
N ARG A 340 -41.40 -18.37 19.08
CA ARG A 340 -41.88 -17.22 19.88
C ARG A 340 -43.39 -17.25 19.97
N GLU A 341 -43.93 -17.22 21.19
CA GLU A 341 -45.34 -16.92 21.40
C GLU A 341 -45.67 -15.51 20.83
N PRO A 342 -46.82 -15.33 20.17
CA PRO A 342 -47.21 -14.05 19.62
C PRO A 342 -47.33 -13.01 20.74
N VAL A 343 -46.70 -11.85 20.52
CA VAL A 343 -46.71 -10.71 21.46
C VAL A 343 -48.17 -10.32 21.73
N GLY A 344 -48.66 -10.60 22.94
CA GLY A 344 -50.05 -10.37 23.35
C GLY A 344 -50.69 -11.46 24.23
N ALA A 345 -50.00 -12.58 24.49
CA ALA A 345 -50.46 -13.61 25.45
C ALA A 345 -50.01 -13.31 26.89
N ARG A 346 -50.48 -12.19 27.46
CA ARG A 346 -50.88 -11.97 28.87
C ARG A 346 -51.17 -10.50 29.13
#